data_AF-A0A7W7C9Y7-F1
#
_entry.id   AF-A0A7W7C9Y7-F1
#
_cell.length_a   1.000
_cell.length_b   1.000
_cell.length_c   1.000
_cell.angle_alpha   90.00
_cell.angle_beta   90.00
_cell.angle_gamma   90.00
#
_symmetry.space_group_name_H-M   'P 1'
#
loop_
_entity.id
_entity.type
_entity.pdbx_description
1 polymer ?
#
loop_
_entity_poly.entity_id
_entity_poly.type
_entity_poly.pdbx_seq_one_letter_code
_entity_poly.pdbx_strand_id
1 'polypeptide(L)'
;MAQRSRVAGFLTALVLALGGSVALAAPASADSYDCYRYLNLRYHGIDDEHDLACEYGERGRYELCVDLLDDSGIFRRHAYEACERADW
;
A
#
# COMPACT_ATOMS: atom_id res chain seq x y z
N MET A 1 -43.95 48.33 16.86
CA MET A 1 -45.09 47.54 17.35
C MET A 1 -44.72 46.06 17.28
N ALA A 2 -45.04 45.32 18.33
CA ALA A 2 -44.81 43.88 18.52
C ALA A 2 -45.54 43.04 17.43
N GLN A 3 -45.28 41.76 17.18
CA GLN A 3 -45.45 40.67 18.16
C GLN A 3 -45.00 39.29 17.61
N ARG A 4 -44.06 38.68 18.35
CA ARG A 4 -43.98 37.28 18.83
C ARG A 4 -44.46 36.11 17.95
N SER A 5 -43.46 35.33 17.55
CA SER A 5 -43.27 33.87 17.66
C SER A 5 -44.43 32.96 18.09
N ARG A 6 -44.53 31.77 17.44
CA ARG A 6 -44.58 30.40 18.02
C ARG A 6 -44.67 29.36 16.87
N VAL A 7 -43.68 28.48 16.64
CA VAL A 7 -43.24 27.25 17.37
C VAL A 7 -43.85 25.97 16.75
N ALA A 8 -43.03 24.91 16.79
CA ALA A 8 -43.32 23.49 16.53
C ALA A 8 -43.20 23.07 15.05
N GLY A 9 -42.36 22.13 14.66
CA GLY A 9 -41.57 21.16 15.41
C GLY A 9 -41.60 19.84 14.64
N PHE A 10 -40.45 19.31 14.23
CA PHE A 10 -40.26 17.93 13.80
C PHE A 10 -38.79 17.59 14.12
N LEU A 11 -38.54 16.95 15.26
CA LEU A 11 -38.47 15.50 15.45
C LEU A 11 -37.19 14.87 14.86
N THR A 12 -36.32 14.45 15.79
CA THR A 12 -35.41 13.30 15.73
C THR A 12 -34.34 13.30 14.64
N ALA A 13 -33.18 13.87 14.96
CA ALA A 13 -31.93 13.39 14.37
C ALA A 13 -31.50 12.14 15.15
N LEU A 14 -31.69 10.97 14.54
CA LEU A 14 -31.09 9.70 14.98
C LEU A 14 -29.58 9.90 15.05
N VAL A 15 -29.03 9.91 16.26
CA VAL A 15 -27.58 9.72 16.47
C VAL A 15 -27.32 8.25 16.24
N LEU A 16 -27.07 7.89 14.97
CA LEU A 16 -26.42 6.63 14.63
C LEU A 16 -24.99 6.73 15.16
N ALA A 17 -24.79 6.28 16.39
CA ALA A 17 -23.50 5.82 16.88
C ALA A 17 -23.12 4.57 16.06
N LEU A 18 -22.79 4.79 14.79
CA LEU A 18 -21.93 3.87 14.06
C LEU A 18 -20.59 4.02 14.77
N GLY A 19 -20.37 3.18 15.78
CA GLY A 19 -19.04 2.86 16.26
C GLY A 19 -18.26 2.50 15.02
N GLY A 20 -17.49 3.47 14.52
CA GLY A 20 -16.72 3.32 13.32
C GLY A 20 -15.80 2.16 13.59
N SER A 21 -16.07 1.03 12.95
CA SER A 21 -15.02 0.14 12.52
C SER A 21 -14.09 1.04 11.71
N VAL A 22 -13.10 1.61 12.40
CA VAL A 22 -11.85 1.94 11.76
C VAL A 22 -11.44 0.60 11.18
N ALA A 23 -11.80 0.38 9.91
CA ALA A 23 -11.05 -0.50 9.07
C ALA A 23 -9.65 0.08 9.17
N LEU A 24 -8.87 -0.47 10.09
CA LEU A 24 -7.43 -0.37 10.07
C LEU A 24 -7.13 -0.91 8.69
N ALA A 25 -7.03 -0.02 7.70
CA ALA A 25 -6.30 -0.34 6.50
C ALA A 25 -4.98 -0.85 7.06
N ALA A 26 -4.73 -2.16 6.92
CA ALA A 26 -3.41 -2.69 7.17
C ALA A 26 -2.47 -1.71 6.47
N PRO A 27 -1.39 -1.27 7.13
CA PRO A 27 -0.44 -0.38 6.47
C PRO A 27 -0.25 -0.94 5.07
N ALA A 28 -0.47 -0.11 4.05
CA ALA A 28 -0.22 -0.49 2.67
C ALA A 28 1.30 -0.56 2.55
N SER A 29 1.85 -1.59 3.18
CA SER A 29 3.26 -1.70 3.41
C SER A 29 3.83 -2.18 2.11
N ALA A 30 4.55 -1.30 1.41
CA ALA A 30 5.43 -1.67 0.33
C ALA A 30 6.54 -2.55 0.94
N ASP A 31 6.14 -3.78 1.20
CA ASP A 31 6.95 -4.81 1.79
C ASP A 31 7.71 -5.50 0.64
N SER A 32 8.88 -6.05 0.95
CA SER A 32 9.63 -6.90 0.03
C SER A 32 8.75 -7.96 -0.65
N TYR A 33 7.71 -8.43 0.05
CA TYR A 33 6.66 -9.30 -0.49
C TYR A 33 6.00 -8.80 -1.78
N ASP A 34 5.68 -7.50 -1.92
CA ASP A 34 5.01 -6.99 -3.12
C ASP A 34 5.95 -6.92 -4.33
N CYS A 35 7.23 -6.66 -4.08
CA CYS A 35 8.29 -6.81 -5.07
C CYS A 35 8.42 -8.27 -5.50
N TYR A 36 8.57 -9.21 -4.55
CA TYR A 36 8.71 -10.63 -4.84
C TYR A 36 7.50 -11.19 -5.60
N ARG A 37 6.29 -10.85 -5.15
CA ARG A 37 5.04 -11.27 -5.79
C ARG A 37 4.93 -10.76 -7.22
N TYR A 38 5.34 -9.52 -7.47
CA TYR A 38 5.36 -8.96 -8.83
C TYR A 38 6.31 -9.75 -9.74
N LEU A 39 7.50 -10.13 -9.25
CA LEU A 39 8.47 -10.93 -9.99
C LEU A 39 7.93 -12.33 -10.27
N ASN A 40 7.42 -13.01 -9.24
CA ASN A 40 6.92 -14.40 -9.33
C ASN A 40 5.71 -14.54 -10.27
N LEU A 41 4.95 -13.47 -10.51
CA LEU A 41 3.85 -13.47 -11.48
C LEU A 41 4.32 -13.32 -12.94
N ARG A 42 5.53 -12.76 -13.19
CA ARG A 42 6.04 -12.46 -14.54
C ARG A 42 7.16 -13.39 -14.98
N TYR A 43 7.87 -13.98 -14.04
CA TYR A 43 9.07 -14.75 -14.28
C TYR A 43 8.95 -16.13 -13.66
N HIS A 44 9.56 -17.11 -14.32
CA HIS A 44 9.80 -18.42 -13.75
C HIS A 44 11.16 -18.43 -13.07
N GLY A 45 11.32 -19.23 -12.01
CA GLY A 45 12.61 -19.36 -11.32
C GLY A 45 12.95 -18.21 -10.37
N ILE A 46 11.93 -17.48 -9.90
CA ILE A 46 12.10 -16.56 -8.77
C ILE A 46 12.38 -17.37 -7.50
N ASP A 47 13.40 -16.96 -6.76
CA ASP A 47 13.96 -17.66 -5.62
C ASP A 47 14.46 -16.67 -4.54
N ASP A 48 15.16 -17.20 -3.54
CA ASP A 48 15.63 -16.45 -2.37
C ASP A 48 16.56 -15.28 -2.73
N GLU A 49 17.27 -15.33 -3.86
CA GLU A 49 18.14 -14.21 -4.30
C GLU A 49 17.29 -12.99 -4.69
N HIS A 50 16.16 -13.24 -5.33
CA HIS A 50 15.21 -12.19 -5.72
C HIS A 50 14.48 -11.62 -4.50
N ASP A 51 14.16 -12.47 -3.52
CA ASP A 51 13.56 -12.03 -2.25
C ASP A 51 14.53 -11.12 -1.49
N LEU A 52 15.80 -11.52 -1.37
CA LEU A 52 16.85 -10.71 -0.75
C LEU A 52 17.03 -9.36 -1.47
N ALA A 53 16.98 -9.34 -2.80
CA ALA A 53 17.02 -8.09 -3.58
C ALA A 53 15.83 -7.17 -3.22
N CYS A 54 14.62 -7.72 -3.13
CA CYS A 54 13.44 -6.99 -2.70
C CYS A 54 13.53 -6.45 -1.26
N GLU A 55 14.13 -7.20 -0.33
CA GLU A 55 14.37 -6.70 1.04
C GLU A 55 15.34 -5.51 1.08
N TYR A 56 16.27 -5.39 0.12
CA TYR A 56 17.09 -4.18 0.02
C TYR A 56 16.25 -2.97 -0.38
N GLY A 57 15.26 -3.15 -1.26
CA GLY A 57 14.27 -2.14 -1.60
C GLY A 57 13.50 -1.66 -0.37
N GLU A 58 12.97 -2.60 0.42
CA GLU A 58 12.27 -2.35 1.69
C GLU A 58 13.10 -1.54 2.70
N ARG A 59 14.42 -1.72 2.67
CA ARG A 59 15.36 -1.00 3.55
C ARG A 59 15.80 0.36 2.97
N GLY A 60 15.14 0.86 1.94
CA GLY A 60 15.44 2.12 1.27
C GLY A 60 16.72 2.09 0.42
N ARG A 61 17.19 0.90 0.02
CA ARG A 61 18.35 0.73 -0.87
C ARG A 61 17.89 0.41 -2.29
N TYR A 62 17.12 1.32 -2.86
CA TYR A 62 16.50 1.18 -4.17
C TYR A 62 17.47 0.78 -5.29
N GLU A 63 18.59 1.49 -5.43
CA GLU A 63 19.59 1.21 -6.47
C GLU A 63 20.15 -0.22 -6.36
N LEU A 64 20.41 -0.68 -5.13
CA LEU A 64 20.91 -2.03 -4.89
C LEU A 64 19.86 -3.11 -5.22
N CYS A 65 18.58 -2.84 -4.92
CA CYS A 65 17.49 -3.71 -5.33
C CYS A 65 17.44 -3.86 -6.86
N VAL A 66 17.53 -2.74 -7.58
CA VAL A 66 17.46 -2.75 -9.06
C VAL A 66 18.65 -3.47 -9.66
N ASP A 67 19.87 -3.16 -9.20
CA ASP A 67 21.10 -3.75 -9.75
C ASP A 67 21.15 -5.26 -9.51
N LEU A 68 20.77 -5.75 -8.32
CA LEU A 68 20.75 -7.19 -8.04
C LEU A 68 19.72 -7.94 -8.88
N LEU A 69 18.53 -7.37 -9.09
CA LEU A 69 17.53 -8.00 -9.95
C LEU A 69 17.96 -7.98 -11.42
N ASP A 70 18.60 -6.92 -11.90
CA ASP A 70 19.12 -6.86 -13.27
C ASP A 70 20.24 -7.89 -13.50
N ASP A 71 21.16 -8.01 -12.53
CA ASP A 71 22.23 -9.00 -12.54
C ASP A 71 21.71 -10.44 -12.47
N SER A 72 20.56 -10.67 -11.80
CA SER A 72 19.89 -11.98 -11.74
C SER A 72 19.11 -12.33 -13.02
N GLY A 73 19.09 -11.44 -14.01
CA GLY A 73 18.45 -11.65 -15.31
C GLY A 73 17.02 -11.13 -15.40
N ILE A 74 16.52 -10.41 -14.39
CA ILE A 74 15.27 -9.66 -14.48
C ILE A 74 15.52 -8.41 -15.32
N PHE A 75 14.83 -8.27 -16.45
CA PHE A 75 14.90 -7.04 -17.25
C PHE A 75 14.84 -5.77 -16.39
N ARG A 76 15.86 -4.92 -16.47
CA ARG A 76 15.98 -3.60 -15.82
C ARG A 76 14.67 -2.84 -15.57
N ARG A 77 13.81 -2.73 -16.60
CA ARG A 77 12.50 -2.05 -16.46
C ARG A 77 11.61 -2.72 -15.40
N HIS A 78 11.54 -4.05 -15.41
CA HIS A 78 10.76 -4.78 -14.43
C HIS A 78 11.43 -4.78 -13.05
N ALA A 79 12.76 -4.70 -12.97
CA ALA A 79 13.47 -4.48 -11.70
C ALA A 79 13.06 -3.14 -11.07
N TYR A 80 13.04 -2.05 -11.83
CA TYR A 80 12.51 -0.76 -11.36
C TYR A 80 11.06 -0.86 -10.86
N GLU A 81 10.16 -1.43 -11.68
CA GLU A 81 8.75 -1.63 -11.31
C GLU A 81 8.56 -2.53 -10.08
N ALA A 82 9.49 -3.46 -9.82
CA ALA A 82 9.45 -4.33 -8.65
C ALA A 82 9.93 -3.58 -7.40
N CYS A 83 11.09 -2.91 -7.49
CA CYS A 83 11.69 -2.18 -6.37
C CYS A 83 10.85 -0.97 -5.93
N GLU A 84 10.14 -0.31 -6.85
CA GLU A 84 9.15 0.75 -6.51
C GLU A 84 8.02 0.24 -5.62
N ARG A 85 7.74 -1.07 -5.64
CA ARG A 85 6.71 -1.68 -4.80
C ARG A 85 7.23 -2.13 -3.44
N ALA A 86 8.53 -2.07 -3.22
CA ALA A 86 9.15 -2.32 -1.92
C ALA A 86 9.61 -1.02 -1.22
N ASP A 87 9.64 0.12 -1.91
CA ASP A 87 10.15 1.39 -1.36
C ASP A 87 8.98 2.29 -0.85
N TRP A 88 8.77 2.36 0.48
CA TRP A 88 7.79 3.26 1.13
C TRP A 88 8.18 3.67 2.57
#